data_AF-A0A382MYR4-F1
#
_entry.id   AF-A0A382MYR4-F1
#
_cell.length_a   1.000
_cell.length_b   1.000
_cell.length_c   1.000
_cell.angle_alpha   90.00
_cell.angle_beta   90.00
_cell.angle_gamma   90.00
#
_symmetry.space_group_name_H-M   'P 1'
#
loop_
_entity.id
_entity.type
_entity.pdbx_description
1 polymer ?
#
loop_
_entity_poly.entity_id
_entity_poly.type
_entity_poly.pdbx_seq_one_letter_code
_entity_poly.pdbx_strand_id
1 'polypeptide(L)'
;MDDLQMSAHLAKISTTHSYQLQFCDAIAQISDISEPAALIIDLNSISEENLQRIVELKQINNIALMGYCQELNGPLLNYFKTMGCEMVFKRSELMKNLGSILNKIFDAS
;
A
#
# COMPACT_ATOMS: atom_id res chain seq x y z
N MET A 1 10.94 7.97 -11.72
CA MET A 1 10.45 8.61 -10.48
C MET A 1 11.03 7.83 -9.34
N ASP A 2 11.85 8.45 -8.50
CA ASP A 2 12.53 7.78 -7.38
C ASP A 2 11.65 7.76 -6.11
N ASP A 3 12.13 7.10 -5.06
CA ASP A 3 11.40 6.94 -3.79
C ASP A 3 11.18 8.27 -3.08
N LEU A 4 12.12 9.22 -3.21
CA LEU A 4 11.98 10.56 -2.64
C LEU A 4 10.75 11.29 -3.18
N GLN A 5 10.52 11.23 -4.49
CA GLN A 5 9.35 11.85 -5.12
C GLN A 5 8.03 11.20 -4.65
N MET A 6 8.03 9.87 -4.46
CA MET A 6 6.86 9.16 -3.94
C MET A 6 6.56 9.53 -2.49
N SER A 7 7.58 9.54 -1.63
CA SER A 7 7.44 9.93 -0.22
C SER A 7 6.97 11.38 -0.06
N ALA A 8 7.49 12.31 -0.86
CA ALA A 8 7.04 13.70 -0.85
C ALA A 8 5.57 13.85 -1.26
N HIS A 9 5.13 13.08 -2.25
CA HIS A 9 3.75 13.11 -2.72
C HIS A 9 2.77 12.49 -1.70
N LEU A 10 3.16 11.36 -1.08
CA LEU A 10 2.43 10.76 0.05
C LEU A 10 2.28 11.78 1.19
N ALA A 11 3.38 12.39 1.63
CA ALA A 11 3.37 13.40 2.71
C ALA A 11 2.43 14.58 2.40
N LYS A 12 2.43 15.06 1.15
CA LYS A 12 1.53 16.14 0.71
C LYS A 12 0.06 15.72 0.80
N ILE A 13 -0.29 14.52 0.31
CA ILE A 13 -1.68 14.03 0.34
C ILE A 13 -2.13 13.80 1.77
N SER A 14 -1.30 13.17 2.61
CA SER A 14 -1.59 12.92 4.01
C SER A 14 -1.81 14.23 4.78
N THR A 15 -1.00 15.26 4.53
CA THR A 15 -1.21 16.59 5.13
C THR A 15 -2.52 17.22 4.67
N THR A 16 -2.85 17.09 3.38
CA THR A 16 -4.06 17.69 2.78
C THR A 16 -5.34 17.08 3.35
N HIS A 17 -5.35 15.77 3.60
CA HIS A 17 -6.52 15.02 4.07
C HIS A 17 -6.43 14.65 5.56
N SER A 18 -5.43 15.19 6.29
CA SER A 18 -5.17 14.92 7.70
C SER A 18 -5.00 13.43 8.05
N TYR A 19 -4.43 12.64 7.15
CA TYR A 19 -4.08 11.25 7.43
C TYR A 19 -2.79 11.17 8.25
N GLN A 20 -2.74 10.24 9.21
CA GLN A 20 -1.48 9.85 9.83
C GLN A 20 -0.65 9.05 8.80
N LEU A 21 0.60 9.48 8.57
CA LEU A 21 1.52 8.83 7.65
C LEU A 21 2.71 8.25 8.43
N GLN A 22 3.02 6.99 8.18
CA GLN A 22 4.20 6.31 8.70
C GLN A 22 4.93 5.62 7.54
N PHE A 23 6.23 5.85 7.43
CA PHE A 23 7.10 5.07 6.56
C PHE A 23 7.73 3.95 7.38
N CYS A 24 7.68 2.73 6.86
CA CYS A 24 8.19 1.54 7.54
C CYS A 24 9.25 0.86 6.68
N ASP A 25 10.41 0.59 7.27
CA ASP A 25 11.51 -0.15 6.63
C ASP A 25 11.45 -1.65 6.99
N ALA A 26 10.64 -2.03 7.98
CA ALA A 26 10.50 -3.41 8.44
C ALA A 26 9.06 -3.71 8.87
N ILE A 27 8.63 -4.97 8.66
CA ILE A 27 7.29 -5.46 9.06
C ILE A 27 7.04 -5.25 10.56
N ALA A 28 8.07 -5.39 11.40
CA ALA A 28 7.95 -5.21 12.84
C ALA A 28 7.52 -3.78 13.26
N GLN A 29 7.62 -2.80 12.35
CA GLN A 29 7.17 -1.42 12.57
C GLN A 29 5.67 -1.23 12.24
N ILE A 30 5.04 -2.24 11.63
CA ILE A 30 3.59 -2.32 11.46
C ILE A 30 3.03 -2.80 12.80
N SER A 31 2.72 -1.84 13.68
CA SER A 31 2.09 -2.06 14.99
C SER A 31 0.62 -2.49 14.87
N ASP A 32 -0.03 -2.87 15.97
CA ASP A 32 -1.47 -3.16 16.00
C ASP A 32 -2.27 -1.92 15.58
N ILE A 33 -2.62 -1.85 14.30
CA ILE A 33 -3.40 -0.76 13.72
C ILE A 33 -4.86 -0.96 14.13
N SER A 34 -5.31 -0.19 15.12
CA SER A 34 -6.69 -0.20 15.61
C SER A 34 -7.67 0.61 14.77
N GLU A 35 -7.16 1.54 13.96
CA GLU A 35 -7.95 2.40 13.07
C GLU A 35 -7.93 1.87 11.62
N PRO A 36 -8.93 2.22 10.78
CA PRO A 36 -8.84 1.93 9.35
C PRO A 36 -7.53 2.48 8.78
N ALA A 37 -6.74 1.64 8.10
CA ALA A 37 -5.48 2.06 7.51
C ALA A 37 -5.31 1.52 6.10
N ALA A 38 -4.44 2.17 5.33
CA ALA A 38 -4.01 1.70 4.03
C ALA A 38 -2.50 1.41 4.09
N LEU A 39 -2.12 0.17 3.80
CA LEU A 39 -0.73 -0.24 3.73
C LEU A 39 -0.31 -0.32 2.26
N ILE A 40 0.70 0.48 1.90
CA ILE A 40 1.23 0.56 0.53
C ILE A 40 2.63 -0.06 0.51
N ILE A 41 2.84 -1.05 -0.35
CA ILE A 41 4.06 -1.87 -0.35
C ILE A 41 4.71 -1.90 -1.73
N ASP A 42 6.03 -1.75 -1.76
CA ASP A 42 6.82 -2.05 -2.95
C ASP A 42 6.92 -3.56 -3.16
N LEU A 43 6.22 -4.06 -4.18
CA LEU A 43 6.22 -5.48 -4.51
C LEU A 43 7.46 -5.92 -5.30
N ASN A 44 8.30 -4.99 -5.78
CA ASN A 44 9.53 -5.35 -6.49
C ASN A 44 10.64 -5.80 -5.53
N SER A 45 10.59 -5.37 -4.27
CA SER A 45 11.65 -5.60 -3.27
C SER A 45 11.23 -6.52 -2.11
N ILE A 46 9.94 -6.84 -1.99
CA ILE A 46 9.44 -7.71 -0.92
C ILE A 46 9.67 -9.20 -1.24
N SER A 47 10.03 -9.98 -0.23
CA SER A 47 10.04 -11.45 -0.32
C SER A 47 8.63 -12.02 -0.15
N GLU A 48 8.39 -13.21 -0.70
CA GLU A 48 7.10 -13.91 -0.56
C GLU A 48 6.75 -14.17 0.91
N GLU A 49 7.71 -14.60 1.73
CA GLU A 49 7.55 -14.79 3.18
C GLU A 49 7.09 -13.50 3.88
N ASN A 50 7.72 -12.38 3.56
CA ASN A 50 7.36 -11.08 4.13
C ASN A 50 5.97 -10.64 3.68
N LEU A 51 5.61 -10.85 2.42
CA LEU A 51 4.27 -10.57 1.92
C LEU A 51 3.22 -11.40 2.66
N GLN A 52 3.47 -12.70 2.85
CA GLN A 52 2.55 -13.59 3.57
C GLN A 52 2.33 -13.14 5.01
N ARG A 53 3.40 -12.76 5.73
CA ARG A 53 3.31 -12.21 7.08
C ARG A 53 2.46 -10.93 7.13
N ILE A 54 2.58 -10.06 6.13
CA ILE A 54 1.76 -8.84 6.05
C ILE A 54 0.28 -9.17 5.78
N VAL A 55 0.02 -10.14 4.91
CA VAL A 55 -1.35 -10.60 4.62
C VAL A 55 -1.99 -11.18 5.88
N GLU A 56 -1.25 -11.93 6.69
CA GLU A 56 -1.71 -12.44 7.99
C GLU A 56 -2.02 -11.29 8.97
N LEU A 57 -1.15 -10.28 9.07
CA LEU A 57 -1.41 -9.07 9.88
C LEU A 57 -2.68 -8.33 9.44
N LYS A 58 -2.95 -8.29 8.13
CA LYS A 58 -4.14 -7.67 7.55
C LYS A 58 -5.44 -8.42 7.88
N GLN A 59 -5.42 -9.73 8.08
CA GLN A 59 -6.64 -10.47 8.47
C GLN A 59 -7.13 -10.12 9.88
N ILE A 60 -6.24 -9.58 10.72
CA ILE A 60 -6.52 -9.26 12.12
C ILE A 60 -6.95 -7.78 12.27
N ASN A 61 -6.59 -6.93 11.31
CA ASN A 61 -6.74 -5.48 11.40
C ASN A 61 -7.57 -4.91 10.23
N ASN A 62 -8.16 -3.73 10.39
CA ASN A 62 -8.92 -3.08 9.31
C ASN A 62 -8.00 -2.38 8.30
N ILE A 63 -7.13 -3.15 7.64
CA ILE A 63 -6.10 -2.64 6.74
C ILE A 63 -6.45 -2.95 5.29
N ALA A 64 -6.49 -1.92 4.44
CA ALA A 64 -6.48 -2.06 3.00
C ALA A 64 -5.04 -2.33 2.51
N LEU A 65 -4.80 -3.51 1.94
CA LEU A 65 -3.47 -3.93 1.47
C LEU A 65 -3.29 -3.63 -0.02
N MET A 66 -2.44 -2.64 -0.30
CA MET A 66 -2.12 -2.19 -1.65
C MET A 66 -0.65 -2.45 -1.98
N GLY A 67 -0.40 -3.07 -3.13
CA GLY A 67 0.94 -3.26 -3.66
C GLY A 67 1.18 -2.42 -4.91
N TYR A 68 2.44 -2.03 -5.16
CA TYR A 68 2.84 -1.48 -6.44
C TYR A 68 4.09 -2.15 -6.99
N CYS A 69 4.15 -2.27 -8.31
CA CYS A 69 5.32 -2.75 -9.05
C CYS A 69 5.80 -1.67 -10.03
N GLN A 70 7.07 -1.71 -10.48
CA GLN A 70 7.50 -0.83 -11.58
C GLN A 70 6.75 -1.18 -12.87
N GLU A 71 6.71 -2.47 -13.17
CA GLU A 71 5.96 -3.04 -14.28
C GLU A 71 4.95 -4.06 -13.76
N LEU A 72 3.80 -4.11 -14.40
CA LEU A 72 2.71 -4.99 -14.03
C LEU A 72 2.08 -5.55 -15.30
N ASN A 73 1.98 -6.88 -15.35
CA ASN A 73 1.28 -7.62 -16.39
C ASN A 73 0.18 -8.49 -15.75
N GLY A 74 -0.66 -9.11 -16.58
CA GLY A 74 -1.79 -9.94 -16.10
C GLY A 74 -1.37 -11.06 -15.13
N PRO A 75 -0.35 -11.87 -15.46
CA PRO A 75 0.14 -12.92 -14.56
C PRO A 75 0.63 -12.40 -13.20
N LEU A 76 1.44 -11.33 -13.17
CA LEU A 76 1.93 -10.73 -11.93
C LEU A 76 0.79 -10.15 -11.09
N LEU A 77 -0.15 -9.45 -11.74
CA LEU A 77 -1.36 -8.94 -11.08
C LEU A 77 -2.14 -10.07 -10.41
N ASN A 78 -2.36 -11.18 -11.14
CA ASN A 78 -3.08 -12.33 -10.60
C ASN A 78 -2.31 -12.97 -9.44
N TYR A 79 -0.99 -13.15 -9.57
CA TYR A 79 -0.15 -13.71 -8.51
C TYR A 79 -0.28 -12.90 -7.21
N PHE A 80 -0.07 -11.59 -7.25
CA PHE A 80 -0.14 -10.77 -6.03
C PHE A 80 -1.55 -10.68 -5.44
N LYS A 81 -2.59 -10.71 -6.29
CA LYS A 81 -3.98 -10.82 -5.81
C LYS A 81 -4.25 -12.15 -5.12
N THR A 82 -3.77 -13.26 -5.68
CA THR A 82 -3.88 -14.60 -5.06
C THR A 82 -3.11 -14.67 -3.73
N MET A 83 -1.98 -13.97 -3.63
CA MET A 83 -1.21 -13.87 -2.37
C MET A 83 -1.93 -13.07 -1.28
N GLY A 84 -2.91 -12.23 -1.63
CA GLY A 84 -3.75 -11.51 -0.66
C GLY A 84 -3.74 -9.98 -0.78
N CYS A 85 -3.03 -9.41 -1.76
CA CYS A 85 -3.16 -7.98 -2.06
C CYS A 85 -4.55 -7.67 -2.64
N GLU A 86 -5.24 -6.68 -2.08
CA GLU A 86 -6.57 -6.28 -2.56
C GLU A 86 -6.46 -5.45 -3.84
N MET A 87 -5.44 -4.59 -3.88
CA MET A 87 -5.15 -3.74 -5.02
C MET A 87 -3.67 -3.85 -5.38
N VAL A 88 -3.40 -3.89 -6.68
CA VAL A 88 -2.03 -3.95 -7.22
C VAL A 88 -1.95 -2.99 -8.40
N PHE A 89 -0.96 -2.11 -8.38
CA PHE A 89 -0.83 -1.03 -9.37
C PHE A 89 0.55 -1.02 -10.03
N LYS A 90 0.63 -0.48 -11.25
CA LYS A 90 1.91 0.10 -11.68
C LYS A 90 2.21 1.32 -10.82
N ARG A 91 3.49 1.54 -10.50
CA ARG A 91 3.95 2.69 -9.72
C ARG A 91 3.44 4.02 -10.29
N SER A 92 3.53 4.21 -11.60
CA SER A 92 3.07 5.44 -12.27
C SER A 92 1.55 5.66 -12.11
N GLU A 93 0.75 4.59 -12.16
CA GLU A 93 -0.70 4.66 -12.03
C GLU A 93 -1.13 4.93 -10.59
N LEU A 94 -0.49 4.27 -9.62
CA LEU A 94 -0.69 4.57 -8.19
C LEU A 94 -0.45 6.05 -7.93
N MET A 95 0.71 6.56 -8.37
CA MET A 95 1.10 7.95 -8.09
C MET A 95 0.19 8.97 -8.75
N LYS A 96 -0.31 8.68 -9.96
CA LYS A 96 -1.26 9.56 -10.64
C LYS A 96 -2.62 9.64 -9.93
N ASN A 97 -3.02 8.55 -9.27
CA ASN A 97 -4.38 8.39 -8.73
C ASN A 97 -4.41 8.27 -7.19
N LEU A 98 -3.30 8.48 -6.50
CA LEU A 98 -3.16 8.14 -5.08
C LEU A 98 -4.24 8.82 -4.23
N GLY A 99 -4.48 10.11 -4.42
CA GLY A 99 -5.51 10.83 -3.67
C GLY A 99 -6.92 10.26 -3.86
N SER A 100 -7.31 9.93 -5.10
CA SER A 100 -8.63 9.36 -5.36
C SER A 100 -8.77 7.92 -4.88
N ILE A 101 -7.67 7.16 -4.84
CA ILE A 101 -7.64 5.81 -4.25
C ILE A 101 -7.81 5.91 -2.74
N LEU A 102 -7.05 6.76 -2.05
CA LEU A 102 -7.13 6.91 -0.60
C LEU A 102 -8.50 7.44 -0.15
N ASN A 103 -9.07 8.43 -0.85
CA ASN A 103 -10.42 8.92 -0.54
C ASN A 103 -11.47 7.81 -0.69
N LYS A 104 -11.31 6.87 -1.63
CA LYS A 104 -12.23 5.72 -1.73
C LYS A 104 -12.05 4.70 -0.61
N ILE A 105 -10.86 4.61 -0.01
CA ILE A 105 -10.59 3.69 1.09
C ILE A 105 -11.12 4.26 2.41
N PHE A 106 -10.91 5.57 2.65
CA PHE A 106 -11.22 6.19 3.93
C PHE A 106 -12.57 6.92 3.96
N ASP A 107 -12.99 7.52 2.85
CA ASP A 107 -14.16 8.41 2.77
C ASP A 107 -15.31 7.82 1.95
N ALA A 108 -15.32 6.50 1.71
CA ALA A 108 -16.47 5.80 1.12
C ALA A 108 -17.64 5.76 2.13
N SER A 109 -18.29 6.90 2.29
CA SER A 109 -19.58 7.10 2.96
C SER A 109 -20.65 7.42 1.92
#